data_AF-A0A1I6YFX4-F1
#
_entry.id   AF-A0A1I6YFX4-F1
#
_cell.length_a   1.000
_cell.length_b   1.000
_cell.length_c   1.000
_cell.angle_alpha   90.00
_cell.angle_beta   90.00
_cell.angle_gamma   90.00
#
_symmetry.space_group_name_H-M   'P 1'
#
loop_
_entity.id
_entity.type
_entity.pdbx_description
1 polymer ?
#
loop_
_entity_poly.entity_id
_entity_poly.type
_entity_poly.pdbx_seq_one_letter_code
_entity_poly.pdbx_strand_id
1 'polypeptide(L)'
;MPPTRTALISALIAVCLTGCGRAPELDATIPDGLRTADFPALVPIETLIDPLPGSLEQSEIELQKLQIRHENLRSRANRLNRPIVDEQTRARMRAGVAG
;
A
#
# COMPACT_ATOMS: atom_id res chain seq x y z
N MET A 1 4.26 -13.11 28.81
CA MET A 1 4.82 -11.76 28.55
C MET A 1 4.64 -11.47 27.08
N PRO A 2 3.81 -10.50 26.67
CA PRO A 2 3.59 -10.20 25.26
C PRO A 2 4.88 -9.62 24.66
N PRO A 3 5.31 -10.05 23.44
CA PRO A 3 6.50 -9.51 22.81
C PRO A 3 6.34 -8.00 22.65
N THR A 4 7.34 -7.27 23.16
CA THR A 4 7.39 -5.82 23.16
C THR A 4 7.38 -5.29 21.72
N ARG A 5 6.64 -4.20 21.48
CA ARG A 5 6.51 -3.55 20.16
C ARG A 5 7.85 -3.35 19.43
N THR A 6 8.92 -3.15 20.18
CA THR A 6 10.29 -3.01 19.67
C THR A 6 10.80 -4.26 18.97
N ALA A 7 10.47 -5.46 19.46
CA ALA A 7 10.85 -6.72 18.83
C ALA A 7 10.11 -6.96 17.50
N LEU A 8 8.86 -6.48 17.40
CA LEU A 8 8.11 -6.52 16.14
C LEU A 8 8.69 -5.54 15.11
N ILE A 9 9.11 -4.35 15.54
CA ILE A 9 9.72 -3.34 14.66
C ILE A 9 11.09 -3.84 14.14
N SER A 10 11.93 -4.43 15.00
CA SER A 10 13.22 -4.96 14.56
C SER A 10 13.08 -6.13 13.59
N ALA A 11 12.11 -7.02 13.81
CA ALA A 11 11.81 -8.12 12.90
C ALA A 11 11.32 -7.61 11.53
N LEU A 12 10.47 -6.58 11.51
CA LEU A 12 9.99 -5.98 10.26
C LEU A 12 11.12 -5.34 9.44
N ILE A 13 12.04 -4.61 10.11
CA ILE A 13 13.21 -4.00 9.45
C ILE A 13 14.09 -5.09 8.84
N ALA A 14 14.36 -6.18 9.57
CA ALA A 14 15.18 -7.28 9.06
C ALA A 14 14.60 -7.92 7.78
N VAL A 15 13.28 -8.11 7.71
CA VAL A 15 12.60 -8.65 6.51
C VAL A 15 12.66 -7.69 5.32
N CYS A 16 12.57 -6.37 5.55
CA CYS A 16 12.70 -5.38 4.49
C CYS A 16 14.11 -5.36 3.88
N LEU A 17 15.16 -5.68 4.66
CA LEU A 17 16.53 -5.72 4.14
C LEU A 17 16.83 -6.93 3.25
N THR A 18 16.11 -8.04 3.39
CA THR A 18 16.36 -9.27 2.61
C THR A 18 15.65 -9.31 1.25
N GLY A 19 14.84 -8.30 0.93
CA GLY A 19 14.05 -8.23 -0.31
C GLY A 19 14.83 -7.80 -1.56
N CYS A 20 16.05 -7.28 -1.41
CA CYS A 20 16.95 -6.99 -2.53
C CYS A 20 17.63 -8.28 -2.99
N GLY A 21 16.86 -9.16 -3.63
CA GLY A 21 17.37 -10.35 -4.29
C GLY A 21 18.40 -9.98 -5.38
N ARG A 22 19.28 -10.93 -5.70
CA ARG A 22 20.24 -10.77 -6.78
C ARG A 22 19.45 -10.74 -8.08
N ALA A 23 19.28 -9.55 -8.67
CA ALA A 23 18.75 -9.44 -10.02
C ALA A 23 19.60 -10.36 -10.91
N PRO A 24 19.00 -11.15 -11.81
CA PRO A 24 19.78 -11.93 -12.75
C PRO A 24 20.73 -10.97 -13.48
N GLU A 25 21.98 -11.39 -13.71
CA GLU A 25 22.87 -10.68 -14.62
C GLU A 25 22.25 -10.80 -16.02
N LEU A 26 21.41 -9.84 -16.39
CA LEU A 26 21.03 -9.66 -17.77
C LEU A 26 22.28 -9.13 -18.49
N ASP A 27 22.93 -9.99 -19.25
CA ASP A 27 23.86 -9.55 -20.28
C ASP A 27 23.06 -8.64 -21.23
N ALA A 28 23.38 -7.35 -21.25
CA ALA A 28 22.70 -6.36 -22.08
C ALA A 28 22.98 -6.57 -23.58
N THR A 29 23.80 -7.58 -23.91
CA THR A 29 24.10 -8.00 -25.27
C THR A 29 22.90 -8.73 -25.86
N ILE A 30 22.16 -8.03 -26.73
CA ILE A 30 21.21 -8.68 -27.63
C ILE A 30 22.04 -9.49 -28.64
N PRO A 31 21.92 -10.83 -28.70
CA PRO A 31 22.59 -11.66 -29.69
C PRO A 31 22.30 -11.14 -31.10
N ASP A 32 23.29 -11.13 -31.99
CA ASP A 32 23.14 -10.58 -33.35
C ASP A 32 21.94 -11.16 -34.10
N GLY A 33 21.65 -12.46 -33.89
CA GLY A 33 20.49 -13.13 -34.47
C GLY A 33 19.13 -12.64 -33.97
N LEU A 34 19.04 -12.01 -32.79
CA LEU A 34 17.80 -11.43 -32.26
C LEU A 34 17.57 -9.98 -32.73
N ARG A 35 18.61 -9.30 -33.23
CA ARG A 35 18.49 -7.90 -33.67
C ARG A 35 17.64 -7.74 -34.95
N THR A 36 17.60 -8.78 -35.78
CA THR A 36 16.78 -8.85 -37.00
C THR A 36 15.74 -9.97 -36.96
N ALA A 37 15.55 -10.61 -35.81
CA ALA A 37 14.53 -11.65 -35.67
C ALA A 37 13.14 -11.04 -35.78
N ASP A 38 12.22 -11.78 -36.38
CA ASP A 38 10.81 -11.41 -36.40
C ASP A 38 10.28 -11.34 -34.96
N PHE A 39 9.38 -10.38 -34.74
CA PHE A 39 8.69 -10.28 -33.46
C PHE A 39 7.84 -11.53 -33.23
N PRO A 40 7.81 -12.09 -32.00
CA PRO A 40 7.02 -13.29 -31.72
C PRO A 40 5.54 -13.06 -32.01
N ALA A 41 4.85 -14.12 -32.43
CA ALA A 41 3.41 -14.06 -32.68
C ALA A 41 2.66 -13.66 -31.40
N LEU A 42 1.76 -12.68 -31.53
CA LEU A 42 0.87 -12.30 -30.43
C LEU A 42 -0.16 -13.41 -30.22
N VAL A 43 -0.28 -13.86 -28.98
CA VAL A 43 -1.26 -14.85 -28.56
C VAL A 43 -2.43 -14.12 -27.89
N PRO A 44 -3.70 -14.50 -28.15
CA PRO A 44 -4.85 -13.88 -27.48
C PRO A 44 -4.74 -13.98 -25.96
N ILE A 45 -4.96 -12.86 -25.27
CA ILE A 45 -4.77 -12.72 -23.82
C ILE A 45 -5.66 -13.69 -23.05
N GLU A 46 -6.87 -13.96 -23.56
CA GLU A 46 -7.85 -14.86 -22.95
C GLU A 46 -7.35 -16.30 -22.87
N THR A 47 -6.35 -16.67 -23.68
CA THR A 47 -5.71 -17.99 -23.64
C THR A 47 -4.52 -18.05 -22.68
N LEU A 48 -4.03 -16.89 -22.23
CA LEU A 48 -2.85 -16.76 -21.37
C LEU A 48 -3.23 -16.56 -19.90
N ILE A 49 -4.46 -16.12 -19.62
CA ILE A 49 -4.91 -15.78 -18.27
C ILE A 49 -6.05 -16.70 -17.89
N ASP A 50 -5.95 -17.34 -16.72
CA ASP A 50 -7.08 -18.01 -16.11
C ASP A 50 -8.20 -16.99 -15.81
N PRO A 51 -9.48 -17.30 -16.09
CA PRO A 51 -10.58 -16.44 -15.71
C PRO A 51 -10.48 -16.13 -14.21
N LEU A 52 -10.56 -14.85 -13.86
CA LEU A 52 -10.42 -14.42 -12.47
C LEU A 52 -11.44 -15.18 -11.60
N PRO A 53 -11.02 -15.84 -10.50
CA PRO A 53 -11.94 -16.50 -9.58
C PRO A 53 -12.70 -15.42 -8.81
N GLY A 54 -13.77 -14.91 -9.43
CA GLY A 54 -14.51 -13.76 -8.95
C GLY A 54 -15.87 -13.71 -9.62
N SER A 55 -16.92 -14.23 -8.96
CA SER A 55 -18.28 -13.93 -9.42
C SER A 55 -18.59 -12.44 -9.20
N LEU A 56 -19.57 -11.91 -9.93
CA LEU A 56 -20.04 -10.53 -9.70
C LEU A 56 -20.47 -10.33 -8.23
N GLU A 57 -21.10 -11.33 -7.63
CA GLU A 57 -21.47 -11.32 -6.20
C GLU A 57 -20.26 -11.20 -5.26
N GLN A 58 -19.15 -11.89 -5.56
CA GLN A 58 -17.92 -11.76 -4.77
C GLN A 58 -17.34 -10.34 -4.86
N SER A 59 -17.48 -9.69 -6.02
CA SER A 59 -17.04 -8.31 -6.22
C SER A 59 -17.88 -7.32 -5.40
N GLU A 60 -19.19 -7.53 -5.31
CA GLU A 60 -20.09 -6.71 -4.49
C GLU A 60 -19.77 -6.82 -2.99
N ILE A 61 -19.48 -8.05 -2.52
CA ILE A 61 -19.09 -8.29 -1.12
C ILE A 61 -17.77 -7.57 -0.78
N GLU A 62 -16.77 -7.64 -1.66
CA GLU A 62 -15.49 -6.94 -1.45
C GLU A 62 -15.66 -5.42 -1.48
N LEU A 63 -16.52 -4.90 -2.35
CA LEU A 63 -16.86 -3.48 -2.41
C LEU A 63 -17.48 -3.02 -1.09
N GLN A 64 -18.43 -3.79 -0.54
CA GLN A 64 -19.08 -3.46 0.73
C GLN A 64 -18.07 -3.47 1.90
N LYS A 65 -17.16 -4.45 1.94
CA LYS A 65 -16.08 -4.50 2.93
C LYS A 65 -15.18 -3.26 2.83
N LEU A 66 -14.84 -2.83 1.61
CA LEU A 66 -14.02 -1.64 1.40
C LEU A 66 -14.72 -0.37 1.89
N GLN A 67 -16.01 -0.22 1.61
CA GLN A 67 -16.81 0.93 2.05
C GLN A 67 -16.86 1.03 3.59
N ILE A 68 -17.10 -0.09 4.28
CA ILE A 68 -17.09 -0.14 5.75
C ILE A 68 -15.73 0.29 6.30
N ARG A 69 -14.62 -0.19 5.71
CA ARG A 69 -13.28 0.22 6.12
C ARG A 69 -13.05 1.71 5.90
N HIS A 70 -13.47 2.25 4.76
CA HIS A 70 -13.34 3.66 4.44
C HIS A 70 -14.08 4.55 5.47
N GLU A 71 -15.31 4.21 5.83
CA GLU A 71 -16.09 4.95 6.82
C GLU A 71 -15.46 4.92 8.22
N ASN A 72 -14.97 3.76 8.64
CA ASN A 72 -14.25 3.61 9.91
C ASN A 72 -12.97 4.46 9.96
N LEU A 73 -12.19 4.46 8.87
CA LEU A 73 -10.99 5.28 8.77
C LEU A 73 -11.32 6.77 8.80
N ARG A 74 -12.38 7.20 8.09
CA ARG A 74 -12.85 8.59 8.09
C ARG A 74 -13.29 9.05 9.47
N SER A 75 -14.08 8.24 10.16
CA SER A 75 -14.51 8.53 11.55
C SER A 75 -13.31 8.68 12.49
N ARG A 76 -12.33 7.78 12.37
CA ARG A 76 -11.11 7.84 13.17
C ARG A 76 -10.26 9.07 12.84
N ALA A 77 -10.11 9.43 11.57
CA ALA A 77 -9.42 10.65 11.15
C ALA A 77 -10.10 11.90 11.71
N ASN A 78 -11.43 11.96 11.65
CA ASN A 78 -12.19 13.07 12.24
C ASN A 78 -11.90 13.20 13.74
N ARG A 79 -11.86 12.09 14.49
CA ARG A 79 -11.49 12.10 15.91
C ARG A 79 -10.07 12.59 16.17
N LEU A 80 -9.10 12.15 15.35
CA LEU A 80 -7.70 12.55 15.45
C LEU A 80 -7.49 14.04 15.15
N ASN A 81 -8.26 14.59 14.22
CA ASN A 81 -8.19 15.99 13.82
C ASN A 81 -8.96 16.93 14.75
N ARG A 82 -9.60 16.42 15.81
CA ARG A 82 -10.31 17.29 16.76
C ARG A 82 -9.30 18.13 17.55
N PRO A 83 -9.51 19.45 17.66
CA PRO A 83 -8.67 20.28 18.50
C PRO A 83 -8.81 19.85 19.97
N ILE A 84 -7.67 19.62 20.63
CA ILE A 84 -7.61 19.25 22.06
C ILE A 84 -7.96 20.47 22.94
N VAL A 85 -7.52 21.65 22.50
CA VAL A 85 -7.82 22.93 23.13
C VAL A 85 -8.91 23.61 22.33
N ASP A 86 -10.04 23.90 22.97
CA ASP A 86 -11.13 24.67 22.36
C ASP A 86 -10.68 26.10 22.03
N GLU A 87 -11.40 26.77 21.13
CA GLU A 87 -10.97 28.07 20.62
C GLU A 87 -10.95 29.15 21.72
N GLN A 88 -11.84 29.08 22.71
CA GLN A 88 -11.86 30.04 23.81
C GLN A 88 -10.64 29.86 24.71
N THR A 89 -10.30 28.62 25.07
CA THR A 89 -9.08 28.32 25.85
C THR A 89 -7.83 28.72 25.07
N ARG A 90 -7.80 28.47 23.76
CA ARG A 90 -6.70 28.89 22.88
C ARG A 90 -6.54 30.41 22.84
N ALA A 91 -7.64 31.16 22.77
CA ALA A 91 -7.63 32.62 22.80
C ALA A 91 -7.05 33.16 24.13
N ARG A 92 -7.44 32.55 25.26
CA ARG A 92 -6.89 32.90 26.59
C ARG A 92 -5.38 32.62 26.68
N MET A 93 -4.92 31.47 26.17
CA MET A 93 -3.50 31.14 26.11
C MET A 93 -2.70 32.14 25.28
N ARG A 94 -3.21 32.52 24.08
CA ARG A 94 -2.55 33.53 23.23
C ARG A 94 -2.48 34.90 23.91
N ALA A 95 -3.56 35.34 24.55
CA ALA A 95 -3.60 36.62 25.25
C ALA A 95 -2.60 36.67 26.42
N GLY A 96 -2.45 35.58 27.17
CA GLY A 96 -1.51 35.50 28.29
C GLY A 96 -0.03 35.41 27.90
N VAL A 97 0.31 35.08 26.65
CA VAL A 97 1.70 35.04 26.15
C VAL A 97 2.10 36.36 25.49
N ALA A 98 1.13 37.14 25.01
CA ALA A 98 1.38 38.41 24.32
C ALA A 98 1.45 39.63 25.27
N GLY A 99 1.14 39.45 26.55
CA GLY A 99 1.30 40.47 27.61
C GLY A 99 2.51 40.19 28.47
#